data_AF-A0A838H2P6-F1
#
_entry.id   AF-A0A838H2P6-F1
#
_cell.length_a   1.000
_cell.length_b   1.000
_cell.length_c   1.000
_cell.angle_alpha   90.00
_cell.angle_beta   90.00
_cell.angle_gamma   90.00
#
_symmetry.space_group_name_H-M   'P 1'
#
loop_
_entity.id
_entity.type
_entity.pdbx_description
1 polymer ?
#
loop_
_entity_poly.entity_id
_entity_poly.type
_entity_poly.pdbx_seq_one_letter_code
_entity_poly.pdbx_strand_id
1 'polypeptide(L)'
;MEDAHRRRRIDRITAEDYLEGLTELGVAEVRALRDECREEEARLSFARRLAQGQLDIVRAERQRRHGHGEEGLVGALTRILADEPGPRPRGDAHTTPVYAPDQDGYGNRAHDTSVEDPALSRVPDLDDAELEALEQRLADSEAELSELRRKVLDRFDALQDERIRRYRGGEVDIDEVVASTVNPEGAGGH
;
A
#
# COMPACT_ATOMS: atom_id res chain seq x y z
N MET A 1 -3.89 10.73 16.49
CA MET A 1 -2.43 10.52 16.69
C MET A 1 -1.84 9.59 15.65
N GLU A 2 -2.57 8.57 15.22
CA GLU A 2 -2.06 7.56 14.29
C GLU A 2 -1.84 8.07 12.86
N ASP A 3 -2.75 8.88 12.32
CA ASP A 3 -2.56 9.52 11.00
C ASP A 3 -1.34 10.45 10.96
N ALA A 4 -1.03 11.12 12.06
CA ALA A 4 0.17 11.93 12.17
C ALA A 4 1.44 11.06 12.17
N HIS A 5 1.39 9.86 12.77
CA HIS A 5 2.50 8.91 12.73
C HIS A 5 2.66 8.34 11.31
N ARG A 6 1.57 7.95 10.64
CA ARG A 6 1.57 7.51 9.24
C ARG A 6 2.14 8.59 8.33
N ARG A 7 1.70 9.85 8.49
CA ARG A 7 2.20 10.99 7.70
C ARG A 7 3.70 11.20 7.90
N ARG A 8 4.16 11.21 9.15
CA ARG A 8 5.60 11.30 9.47
C ARG A 8 6.41 10.17 8.85
N ARG A 9 5.86 8.96 8.82
CA ARG A 9 6.54 7.80 8.25
C ARG A 9 6.69 7.91 6.74
N ILE A 10 5.61 8.21 6.02
CA ILE A 10 5.67 8.39 4.56
C ILE A 10 6.57 9.57 4.18
N ASP A 11 6.50 10.67 4.94
CA ASP A 11 7.36 11.84 4.70
C ASP A 11 8.84 11.47 4.86
N ARG A 12 9.18 10.63 5.85
CA ARG A 12 10.55 10.12 6.03
C ARG A 12 11.00 9.21 4.89
N ILE A 13 10.20 8.22 4.49
CA ILE A 13 10.57 7.28 3.42
C ILE A 13 10.73 8.01 2.08
N THR A 14 9.88 9.00 1.82
CA THR A 14 9.90 9.77 0.56
C THR A 14 10.90 10.91 0.56
N ALA A 15 11.57 11.18 1.68
CA ALA A 15 12.65 12.16 1.75
C ALA A 15 13.82 11.78 0.83
N GLU A 16 14.55 12.79 0.33
CA GLU A 16 15.66 12.59 -0.62
C GLU A 16 16.84 11.87 0.02
N ASP A 17 17.08 12.14 1.30
CA ASP A 17 18.16 11.63 2.15
C ASP A 17 17.86 10.25 2.78
N TYR A 18 16.69 9.67 2.55
CA TYR A 18 16.27 8.41 3.18
C TYR A 18 17.25 7.23 2.96
N LEU A 19 17.98 7.23 1.85
CA LEU A 19 18.97 6.21 1.50
C LEU A 19 20.42 6.71 1.64
N GLU A 20 20.64 7.88 2.24
CA GLU A 20 21.98 8.39 2.47
C GLU A 20 22.76 7.43 3.37
N GLY A 21 24.00 7.11 2.98
CA GLY A 21 24.84 6.15 3.71
C GLY A 21 24.38 4.69 3.62
N LEU A 22 23.49 4.32 2.70
CA LEU A 22 22.96 2.95 2.56
C LEU A 22 24.05 1.86 2.54
N THR A 23 25.19 2.11 1.89
CA THR A 23 26.30 1.16 1.80
C THR A 23 27.05 0.96 3.11
N GLU A 24 26.91 1.88 4.07
CA GLU A 24 27.58 1.87 5.38
C GLU A 24 26.71 1.23 6.48
N LEU A 25 25.39 1.15 6.27
CA LEU A 25 24.45 0.55 7.21
C LEU A 25 24.75 -0.94 7.43
N GLY A 26 24.44 -1.48 8.60
CA GLY A 26 24.47 -2.91 8.88
C GLY A 26 23.37 -3.69 8.16
N VAL A 27 23.53 -5.01 8.02
CA VAL A 27 22.55 -5.87 7.34
C VAL A 27 21.17 -5.82 8.01
N ALA A 28 21.15 -5.77 9.35
CA ALA A 28 19.92 -5.66 10.14
C ALA A 28 19.20 -4.33 9.88
N GLU A 29 19.94 -3.23 9.73
CA GLU A 29 19.37 -1.90 9.47
C GLU A 29 18.76 -1.83 8.06
N VAL A 30 19.48 -2.35 7.05
CA VAL A 30 18.94 -2.45 5.67
C VAL A 30 17.67 -3.30 5.63
N ARG A 31 17.61 -4.41 6.39
CA ARG A 31 16.39 -5.22 6.51
C ARG A 31 15.24 -4.44 7.15
N ALA A 32 15.51 -3.71 8.23
CA ALA A 32 14.50 -2.92 8.92
C ALA A 32 13.91 -1.81 8.02
N LEU A 33 14.77 -1.06 7.30
CA LEU A 33 14.33 -0.03 6.34
C LEU A 33 13.50 -0.63 5.20
N ARG A 34 13.87 -1.82 4.72
CA ARG A 34 13.14 -2.53 3.68
C ARG A 34 11.77 -2.97 4.15
N ASP A 35 11.68 -3.52 5.36
CA ASP A 35 10.43 -3.98 5.94
C ASP A 35 9.48 -2.80 6.20
N GLU A 36 10.03 -1.65 6.60
CA GLU A 36 9.29 -0.40 6.68
C GLU A 36 8.73 0.04 5.30
N CYS A 37 9.55 0.03 4.24
CA CYS A 37 9.07 0.38 2.90
C CYS A 37 7.96 -0.58 2.44
N ARG A 38 8.09 -1.88 2.76
CA ARG A 38 7.07 -2.89 2.43
C ARG A 38 5.75 -2.65 3.14
N GLU A 39 5.79 -2.29 4.43
CA GLU A 39 4.59 -1.99 5.22
C GLU A 39 3.87 -0.75 4.66
N GLU A 40 4.61 0.32 4.33
CA GLU A 40 4.00 1.52 3.75
C GLU A 40 3.51 1.33 2.31
N GLU A 41 4.20 0.55 1.49
CA GLU A 41 3.73 0.20 0.14
C GLU A 41 2.38 -0.54 0.21
N ALA A 42 2.25 -1.51 1.12
CA ALA A 42 1.02 -2.27 1.30
C ALA A 42 -0.14 -1.35 1.73
N ARG A 43 0.13 -0.42 2.65
CA ARG A 43 -0.85 0.59 3.09
C ARG A 43 -1.27 1.52 1.96
N LEU A 44 -0.31 2.03 1.18
CA LEU A 44 -0.59 2.89 0.02
C LEU A 44 -1.37 2.15 -1.06
N SER A 45 -1.03 0.89 -1.31
CA SER A 45 -1.77 0.01 -2.22
C SER A 45 -3.23 -0.16 -1.82
N PHE A 46 -3.49 -0.36 -0.53
CA PHE A 46 -4.85 -0.47 0.01
C PHE A 46 -5.62 0.85 -0.16
N ALA A 47 -5.03 1.97 0.28
CA ALA A 47 -5.65 3.29 0.16
C ALA A 47 -5.95 3.65 -1.31
N ARG A 48 -5.01 3.34 -2.22
CA ARG A 48 -5.17 3.57 -3.67
C ARG A 48 -6.33 2.76 -4.24
N ARG A 49 -6.43 1.47 -3.90
CA ARG A 49 -7.55 0.62 -4.36
C ARG A 49 -8.90 1.13 -3.84
N LEU A 50 -8.95 1.64 -2.62
CA LEU A 50 -10.17 2.21 -2.08
C LEU A 50 -10.57 3.50 -2.81
N ALA A 51 -9.61 4.39 -3.08
CA ALA A 51 -9.85 5.58 -3.90
C ALA A 51 -10.31 5.24 -5.32
N GLN A 52 -9.72 4.22 -5.95
CA GLN A 52 -10.16 3.70 -7.26
C GLN A 52 -11.61 3.20 -7.20
N GLY A 53 -11.96 2.35 -6.22
CA GLY A 53 -13.32 1.84 -6.08
C GLY A 53 -14.36 2.96 -5.85
N GLN A 54 -13.99 3.99 -5.08
CA GLN A 54 -14.82 5.18 -4.92
C GLN A 54 -15.00 5.96 -6.22
N LEU A 55 -13.91 6.16 -6.96
CA LEU A 55 -13.92 6.85 -8.25
C LEU A 55 -14.81 6.12 -9.26
N ASP A 56 -14.75 4.79 -9.30
CA ASP A 56 -15.55 3.99 -10.21
C ASP A 56 -17.05 4.02 -9.85
N ILE A 57 -17.40 4.08 -8.56
CA ILE A 57 -18.78 4.30 -8.11
C ILE A 57 -19.31 5.65 -8.61
N VAL A 58 -18.53 6.71 -8.44
CA VAL A 58 -18.90 8.06 -8.88
C VAL A 58 -19.06 8.12 -10.41
N ARG A 59 -18.15 7.49 -11.16
CA ARG A 59 -18.26 7.37 -12.61
C ARG A 59 -19.50 6.60 -13.06
N ALA A 60 -19.83 5.51 -12.37
CA ALA A 60 -21.03 4.73 -12.66
C ALA A 60 -22.32 5.52 -12.39
N GLU A 61 -22.36 6.32 -11.32
CA GLU A 61 -23.45 7.25 -11.04
C GLU A 61 -23.62 8.28 -12.18
N ARG A 62 -22.54 8.95 -12.59
CA ARG A 62 -22.58 9.92 -13.71
C ARG A 62 -23.09 9.26 -15.00
N GLN A 63 -22.58 8.07 -15.33
CA GLN A 63 -22.99 7.33 -16.52
C GLN A 63 -24.49 6.96 -16.49
N ARG A 64 -25.02 6.61 -15.31
CA ARG A 64 -26.46 6.37 -15.13
C ARG A 64 -27.28 7.63 -15.39
N ARG A 65 -26.85 8.79 -14.87
CA ARG A 65 -27.56 10.07 -15.06
C ARG A 65 -27.60 10.53 -16.52
N HIS A 66 -26.56 10.25 -17.29
CA HIS A 66 -26.51 10.54 -18.72
C HIS A 66 -27.27 9.52 -19.60
N GLY A 67 -28.04 8.60 -19.00
CA GLY A 67 -28.92 7.68 -19.73
C GLY A 67 -28.20 6.50 -20.38
N HIS A 68 -26.97 6.20 -19.94
CA HIS A 68 -26.14 5.14 -20.52
C HIS A 68 -26.07 3.85 -19.68
N GLY A 69 -27.04 3.58 -18.80
CA GLY A 69 -27.05 2.34 -18.01
C GLY A 69 -28.43 1.91 -17.52
N GLU A 70 -28.86 0.69 -17.89
CA GLU A 70 -30.05 0.00 -17.34
C GLU A 70 -29.73 -0.87 -16.11
N GLU A 71 -28.44 -1.08 -15.78
CA GLU A 71 -28.01 -1.82 -14.59
C GLU A 71 -27.73 -0.87 -13.43
N GLY A 72 -28.42 -1.06 -12.29
CA GLY A 72 -28.19 -0.27 -11.07
C GLY A 72 -26.75 -0.40 -10.55
N LEU A 73 -26.26 0.63 -9.84
CA LEU A 73 -24.91 0.76 -9.30
C LEU A 73 -24.37 -0.54 -8.66
N VAL A 74 -25.22 -1.26 -7.92
CA VAL A 74 -24.90 -2.53 -7.25
C VAL A 74 -24.56 -3.66 -8.23
N GLY A 75 -25.20 -3.71 -9.39
CA GLY A 75 -24.91 -4.71 -10.44
C GLY A 75 -23.62 -4.42 -11.19
N ALA A 76 -23.25 -3.13 -11.32
CA ALA A 76 -22.01 -2.71 -11.95
C ALA A 76 -20.79 -2.87 -11.03
N LEU A 77 -20.96 -2.84 -9.70
CA LEU A 77 -19.87 -2.97 -8.72
C LEU A 77 -19.00 -4.21 -8.92
N THR A 78 -19.61 -5.37 -9.23
CA THR A 78 -18.87 -6.62 -9.46
C THR A 78 -17.97 -6.55 -10.71
N ARG A 79 -18.38 -5.77 -11.72
CA ARG A 79 -17.60 -5.52 -12.95
C ARG A 79 -16.55 -4.43 -12.74
N ILE A 80 -16.91 -3.41 -11.97
CA ILE A 80 -16.07 -2.27 -11.61
C ILE A 80 -14.88 -2.69 -10.72
N LEU A 81 -15.14 -3.55 -9.73
CA LEU A 81 -14.12 -4.06 -8.80
C LEU A 81 -13.33 -5.25 -9.37
N ALA A 82 -13.74 -5.79 -10.53
CA ALA A 82 -12.99 -6.81 -11.23
C ALA A 82 -11.75 -6.16 -11.87
N ASP A 83 -10.66 -6.18 -11.13
CA ASP A 83 -9.35 -5.67 -11.53
C ASP A 83 -8.98 -6.16 -12.94
N GLU A 84 -8.85 -5.23 -13.89
CA GLU A 84 -8.23 -5.52 -15.18
C GLU A 84 -6.71 -5.47 -14.93
N PRO A 85 -5.99 -6.60 -14.99
CA PRO A 85 -4.60 -6.64 -14.56
C PRO A 85 -3.78 -5.70 -15.44
N GLY A 86 -3.43 -4.53 -14.89
CA GLY A 86 -2.55 -3.58 -15.55
C GLY A 86 -1.25 -4.26 -15.99
N PRO A 87 -0.50 -3.67 -16.94
CA PRO A 87 0.74 -4.24 -17.45
C PRO A 87 1.70 -4.53 -16.30
N ARG A 88 1.78 -5.79 -15.88
CA ARG A 88 2.72 -6.22 -14.85
C ARG A 88 4.12 -5.97 -15.41
N PRO A 89 4.98 -5.20 -14.73
CA PRO A 89 6.40 -5.22 -15.03
C PRO A 89 6.83 -6.70 -15.01
N ARG A 90 7.45 -7.18 -16.10
CA ARG A 90 7.98 -8.54 -16.16
C ARG A 90 9.12 -8.63 -15.14
N GLY A 91 8.80 -9.11 -13.94
CA GLY A 91 9.79 -9.33 -12.90
C GLY A 91 9.28 -8.88 -11.55
N ASP A 92 8.29 -9.58 -11.01
CA ASP A 92 8.42 -10.21 -9.71
C ASP A 92 7.07 -10.80 -9.32
N ALA A 93 6.99 -12.13 -9.34
CA ALA A 93 5.95 -12.84 -8.61
C ALA A 93 6.29 -12.78 -7.12
N HIS A 94 6.40 -11.58 -6.56
CA HIS A 94 6.33 -11.42 -5.13
C HIS A 94 4.86 -11.59 -4.79
N THR A 95 4.55 -12.66 -4.05
CA THR A 95 3.26 -12.78 -3.36
C THR A 95 3.09 -11.51 -2.53
N THR A 96 2.38 -10.52 -3.06
CA THR A 96 1.88 -9.41 -2.25
C THR A 96 0.89 -10.07 -1.32
N PRO A 97 1.20 -10.23 -0.01
CA PRO A 97 0.16 -10.66 0.92
C PRO A 97 -0.99 -9.67 0.74
N VAL A 98 -2.21 -10.19 0.63
CA VAL A 98 -3.40 -9.35 0.67
C VAL A 98 -3.28 -8.56 1.97
N TYR A 99 -3.10 -7.25 1.87
CA TYR A 99 -3.22 -6.37 3.02
C TYR A 99 -4.68 -6.40 3.42
N ALA A 100 -5.00 -7.34 4.30
CA ALA A 100 -6.20 -7.28 5.11
C ALA A 100 -5.79 -6.47 6.35
N PRO A 101 -6.47 -5.35 6.66
CA PRO A 101 -6.35 -4.79 7.99
C PRO A 101 -6.66 -5.91 8.99
N ASP A 102 -5.70 -6.16 9.87
CA ASP A 102 -5.71 -7.28 10.81
C ASP A 102 -7.03 -7.32 11.61
N GLN A 103 -7.73 -8.45 11.56
CA GLN A 103 -8.93 -8.72 12.37
C GLN A 103 -8.61 -9.73 13.50
N ASP A 104 -7.41 -10.35 13.54
CA ASP A 104 -7.19 -11.64 14.20
C ASP A 104 -5.82 -11.71 14.94
N GLY A 105 -5.66 -10.88 15.98
CA GLY A 105 -4.91 -11.16 17.22
C GLY A 105 -3.53 -11.83 17.17
N TYR A 106 -2.46 -11.04 17.36
CA TYR A 106 -1.62 -11.02 18.57
C TYR A 106 -0.55 -9.93 18.39
N GLY A 107 -0.73 -8.80 19.09
CA GLY A 107 0.30 -7.76 19.24
C GLY A 107 -0.02 -6.42 18.58
N ASN A 108 -0.94 -5.66 19.20
CA ASN A 108 -1.04 -4.20 19.16
C ASN A 108 -0.61 -3.50 17.86
N ARG A 109 -1.56 -3.26 16.95
CA ARG A 109 -1.66 -1.95 16.30
C ARG A 109 -3.07 -1.64 15.88
N ALA A 110 -3.46 -0.42 16.21
CA ALA A 110 -4.81 0.05 16.35
C ALA A 110 -5.50 0.26 14.99
N HIS A 111 -6.75 -0.17 14.94
CA HIS A 111 -7.88 0.51 14.29
C HIS A 111 -7.60 1.16 12.93
N ASP A 112 -7.66 0.33 11.90
CA ASP A 112 -7.96 0.75 10.53
C ASP A 112 -9.43 1.18 10.44
N THR A 113 -9.72 2.43 10.83
CA THR A 113 -11.06 3.00 10.65
C THR A 113 -10.97 4.51 10.48
N SER A 114 -10.48 4.96 9.33
CA SER A 114 -10.67 6.35 8.89
C SER A 114 -10.83 6.50 7.38
N VAL A 115 -11.01 5.40 6.64
CA VAL A 115 -11.34 5.45 5.21
C VAL A 115 -12.78 5.00 4.94
N GLU A 116 -13.68 5.33 5.86
CA GLU A 116 -15.09 5.50 5.50
C GLU A 116 -15.28 6.99 5.27
N ASP A 117 -14.99 7.46 4.06
CA ASP A 117 -15.55 8.75 3.64
C ASP A 117 -17.06 8.55 3.52
N PRO A 118 -17.91 9.21 4.33
CA PRO A 118 -19.36 9.16 4.19
C PRO A 118 -19.85 9.71 2.83
N ALA A 119 -18.95 10.18 1.97
CA ALA A 119 -19.22 10.57 0.59
C ALA A 119 -19.97 9.50 -0.21
N LEU A 120 -19.62 8.20 -0.08
CA LEU A 120 -20.25 7.15 -0.91
C LEU A 120 -21.75 7.02 -0.69
N SER A 121 -22.21 7.14 0.56
CA SER A 121 -23.64 7.08 0.90
C SER A 121 -24.42 8.29 0.38
N ARG A 122 -23.73 9.40 0.10
CA ARG A 122 -24.33 10.65 -0.40
C ARG A 122 -24.26 10.80 -1.92
N VAL A 123 -23.50 9.96 -2.62
CA VAL A 123 -23.37 9.98 -4.09
C VAL A 123 -24.73 10.09 -4.82
N PRO A 124 -25.79 9.39 -4.41
CA PRO A 124 -27.10 9.53 -5.05
C PRO A 124 -27.76 10.92 -4.88
N ASP A 125 -27.40 11.64 -3.81
CA ASP A 125 -28.01 12.93 -3.42
C ASP A 125 -27.25 14.15 -3.98
N LEU A 126 -26.01 13.97 -4.46
CA LEU A 126 -25.20 15.04 -5.04
C LEU A 126 -25.76 15.52 -6.38
N ASP A 127 -25.64 16.80 -6.72
CA ASP A 127 -25.92 17.27 -8.08
C ASP A 127 -24.78 16.94 -9.06
N ASP A 128 -24.99 17.18 -10.37
CA ASP A 128 -24.00 16.79 -11.40
C ASP A 128 -22.67 17.55 -11.27
N ALA A 129 -22.68 18.80 -10.79
CA ALA A 129 -21.48 19.60 -10.59
C ALA A 129 -20.72 19.14 -9.34
N GLU A 130 -21.45 18.79 -8.27
CA GLU A 130 -20.88 18.20 -7.06
C GLU A 130 -20.28 16.82 -7.33
N LEU A 131 -20.91 16.00 -8.17
CA LEU A 131 -20.39 14.70 -8.62
C LEU A 131 -19.11 14.85 -9.43
N GLU A 132 -19.06 15.81 -10.36
CA GLU A 132 -17.85 16.09 -11.15
C GLU A 132 -16.70 16.59 -10.26
N ALA A 133 -16.99 17.46 -9.30
CA ALA A 133 -15.99 17.92 -8.33
C ALA A 133 -15.48 16.78 -7.42
N LEU A 134 -16.38 15.86 -7.01
CA LEU A 134 -16.00 14.68 -6.25
C LEU A 134 -15.15 13.72 -7.08
N GLU A 135 -15.51 13.47 -8.34
CA GLU A 135 -14.73 12.64 -9.25
C GLU A 135 -13.30 13.18 -9.38
N GLN A 136 -13.16 14.49 -9.66
CA GLN A 136 -11.85 15.10 -9.82
C GLN A 136 -11.00 14.98 -8.54
N ARG A 137 -11.60 15.25 -7.37
CA ARG A 137 -10.90 15.11 -6.09
C ARG A 137 -10.43 13.68 -5.82
N LEU A 138 -11.24 12.68 -6.14
CA LEU A 138 -10.90 11.27 -5.98
C LEU A 138 -9.79 10.86 -6.96
N ALA A 139 -9.86 11.33 -8.21
CA ALA A 139 -8.82 11.11 -9.20
C ALA A 139 -7.48 11.74 -8.79
N ASP A 140 -7.50 12.97 -8.29
CA ASP A 140 -6.30 13.65 -7.78
C ASP A 140 -5.71 12.89 -6.57
N SER A 141 -6.56 12.45 -5.64
CA SER A 141 -6.15 11.67 -4.47
C SER A 141 -5.55 10.32 -4.87
N GLU A 142 -6.13 9.62 -5.84
CA GLU A 142 -5.59 8.36 -6.37
C GLU A 142 -4.23 8.57 -7.04
N ALA A 143 -4.09 9.64 -7.82
CA ALA A 143 -2.83 10.00 -8.46
C ALA A 143 -1.74 10.31 -7.42
N GLU A 144 -2.06 11.09 -6.37
CA GLU A 144 -1.13 11.36 -5.27
C GLU A 144 -0.70 10.06 -4.56
N LEU A 145 -1.63 9.15 -4.28
CA LEU A 145 -1.33 7.85 -3.68
C LEU A 145 -0.45 6.99 -4.60
N SER A 146 -0.70 7.00 -5.91
CA SER A 146 0.11 6.33 -6.92
C SER A 146 1.56 6.85 -6.94
N GLU A 147 1.73 8.17 -6.91
CA GLU A 147 3.05 8.80 -6.90
C GLU A 147 3.83 8.48 -5.62
N LEU A 148 3.17 8.57 -4.45
CA LEU A 148 3.78 8.17 -3.18
C LEU A 148 4.18 6.70 -3.19
N ARG A 149 3.31 5.81 -3.69
CA ARG A 149 3.60 4.38 -3.79
C ARG A 149 4.82 4.11 -4.66
N ARG A 150 4.94 4.80 -5.80
CA ARG A 150 6.10 4.66 -6.68
C ARG A 150 7.39 5.05 -5.97
N LYS A 151 7.41 6.19 -5.28
CA LYS A 151 8.59 6.61 -4.49
C LYS A 151 9.00 5.57 -3.44
N VAL A 152 8.02 5.00 -2.72
CA VAL A 152 8.29 3.95 -1.73
C VAL A 152 8.85 2.68 -2.38
N LEU A 153 8.31 2.27 -3.53
CA LEU A 153 8.83 1.14 -4.30
C LEU A 153 10.26 1.40 -4.78
N ASP A 154 10.57 2.60 -5.29
CA ASP A 154 11.93 2.96 -5.69
C ASP A 154 12.91 2.86 -4.50
N ARG A 155 12.49 3.23 -3.29
CA ARG A 155 13.32 3.05 -2.08
C ARG A 155 13.47 1.58 -1.71
N PHE A 156 12.40 0.81 -1.79
CA PHE A 156 12.42 -0.63 -1.54
C PHE A 156 13.38 -1.35 -2.49
N ASP A 157 13.33 -1.04 -3.79
CA ASP A 157 14.17 -1.66 -4.80
C ASP A 157 15.66 -1.36 -4.57
N ALA A 158 16.00 -0.11 -4.22
CA ALA A 158 17.37 0.24 -3.85
C ALA A 158 17.88 -0.54 -2.62
N LEU A 159 17.02 -0.76 -1.62
CA LEU A 159 17.34 -1.58 -0.43
C LEU A 159 17.50 -3.06 -0.79
N GLN A 160 16.71 -3.57 -1.76
CA GLN A 160 16.84 -4.95 -2.24
C GLN A 160 18.13 -5.16 -3.03
N ASP A 161 18.46 -4.23 -3.92
CA ASP A 161 19.70 -4.25 -4.69
C ASP A 161 20.92 -4.25 -3.78
N GLU A 162 20.89 -3.44 -2.72
CA GLU A 162 21.96 -3.41 -1.72
C GLU A 162 22.11 -4.75 -1.01
N ARG A 163 21.00 -5.39 -0.61
CA ARG A 163 21.05 -6.73 -0.01
C ARG A 163 21.65 -7.75 -0.98
N ILE A 164 21.19 -7.76 -2.23
CA ILE A 164 21.69 -8.67 -3.27
C ILE A 164 23.18 -8.45 -3.50
N ARG A 165 23.65 -7.20 -3.51
CA ARG A 165 25.07 -6.84 -3.61
C ARG A 165 25.89 -7.45 -2.48
N ARG A 166 25.44 -7.30 -1.22
CA ARG A 166 26.14 -7.87 -0.04
C ARG A 166 26.17 -9.40 -0.04
N TYR A 167 25.07 -10.05 -0.44
CA TYR A 167 25.03 -11.51 -0.59
C TYR A 167 26.03 -12.00 -1.65
N ARG A 168 26.13 -11.31 -2.79
CA ARG A 168 27.10 -11.66 -3.84
C ARG A 168 28.54 -11.34 -3.44
N GLY A 169 28.76 -10.31 -2.61
CA GLY A 169 30.06 -9.89 -2.12
C GLY A 169 30.63 -10.76 -1.00
N GLY A 170 29.85 -11.68 -0.43
CA GLY A 170 30.29 -12.54 0.68
C GLY A 170 30.43 -11.81 2.02
N GLU A 171 29.85 -10.60 2.14
CA GLU A 171 29.90 -9.77 3.35
C GLU A 171 28.88 -10.21 4.43
N VAL A 172 28.07 -11.24 4.14
CA VAL A 172 27.06 -11.79 5.05
C VAL A 172 27.25 -13.30 5.14
N ASP A 173 27.57 -13.79 6.35
CA ASP A 173 27.69 -15.21 6.60
C ASP A 173 26.31 -15.88 6.62
N ILE A 174 26.19 -17.02 5.94
CA ILE A 174 24.91 -17.71 5.68
C ILE A 174 24.26 -18.18 7.00
N ASP A 175 25.06 -18.36 8.05
CA ASP A 175 24.62 -18.83 9.37
C ASP A 175 23.80 -17.81 10.16
N GLU A 176 23.93 -16.50 9.90
CA GLU A 176 23.14 -15.47 10.61
C GLU A 176 21.67 -15.45 10.17
N VAL A 177 21.38 -15.91 8.94
CA VAL A 177 20.03 -15.98 8.37
C VAL A 177 19.23 -17.15 8.95
N VAL A 178 19.89 -18.26 9.28
CA VAL A 178 19.23 -19.45 9.82
C VAL A 178 18.90 -19.28 11.30
N ALA A 179 19.78 -18.62 12.07
CA ALA A 179 19.57 -18.36 13.49
C ALA A 179 18.36 -17.43 13.79
N SER A 180 18.06 -16.46 12.91
CA SER A 180 16.90 -15.57 13.10
C SER A 180 15.56 -16.20 12.71
N THR A 181 15.58 -17.36 12.05
CA THR A 181 14.37 -18.05 11.55
C THR A 181 14.02 -19.29 12.37
N VAL A 182 14.96 -19.78 13.19
CA VAL A 182 14.80 -20.93 14.08
C VAL A 182 15.00 -20.48 15.53
N ASN A 183 14.06 -19.71 16.07
CA ASN A 183 13.82 -19.73 17.51
C ASN A 183 12.43 -19.19 17.86
N PRO A 184 11.44 -20.10 17.96
CA PRO A 184 10.49 -20.04 19.04
C PRO A 184 10.71 -21.24 19.97
N GLU A 185 10.93 -20.90 21.25
CA GLU A 185 10.68 -21.74 22.43
C GLU A 185 11.75 -22.77 22.85
N GLY A 186 12.66 -22.30 23.70
CA GLY A 186 12.57 -22.68 25.13
C GLY A 186 13.12 -24.05 25.51
N ALA A 187 14.46 -24.19 25.48
CA ALA A 187 15.13 -25.14 26.35
C ALA A 187 15.03 -24.66 27.81
N GLY A 188 14.01 -25.15 28.53
CA GLY A 188 13.96 -25.13 30.00
C GLY A 188 14.60 -26.41 30.55
N GLY A 189 15.78 -26.27 31.15
CA GLY A 189 16.52 -27.37 31.77
C GLY A 189 16.24 -27.51 33.28
N HIS A 190 16.64 -28.71 33.74
CA HIS A 190 16.80 -29.22 35.11
C HIS A 190 15.56 -29.78 35.81
#